data_AF-A0A1C7DB26-F1
#
_entry.id   AF-A0A1C7DB26-F1
#
_cell.length_a   1.000
_cell.length_b   1.000
_cell.length_c   1.000
_cell.angle_alpha   90.00
_cell.angle_beta   90.00
_cell.angle_gamma   90.00
#
_symmetry.space_group_name_H-M   'P 1'
#
loop_
_entity.id
_entity.type
_entity.pdbx_description
1 polymer ?
#
loop_
_entity_poly.entity_id
_entity_poly.type
_entity_poly.pdbx_seq_one_letter_code
_entity_poly.pdbx_strand_id
1 'polypeptide(L)'
;MTPFLARLRQKGSSLTGTISEPDLYASGTAEATISGIVSGMSVDFTKIYRRAAAGYENPVDYVGQVLEDGARITGVWSLLHMNGTFEMVRRLAKEEAAKAVVAEEVDV
;
A
#
# COMPACT_ATOMS: atom_id res chain seq x y z
N MET A 1 1.27 -6.70 -12.51
CA MET A 1 1.11 -5.69 -11.44
C MET A 1 -0.08 -6.09 -10.59
N THR A 2 0.08 -6.15 -9.27
CA THR A 2 -1.02 -6.50 -8.35
C THR A 2 -1.66 -5.21 -7.84
N PRO A 3 -2.96 -4.96 -8.08
CA PRO A 3 -3.62 -3.79 -7.54
C PRO A 3 -3.71 -3.89 -6.01
N PHE A 4 -3.64 -2.76 -5.32
CA PHE A 4 -3.72 -2.71 -3.88
C PHE A 4 -4.41 -1.42 -3.41
N LEU A 5 -4.91 -1.45 -2.17
CA LEU A 5 -5.35 -0.27 -1.43
C LEU A 5 -4.43 -0.08 -0.24
N ALA A 6 -3.69 1.03 -0.23
CA ALA A 6 -2.86 1.43 0.90
C ALA A 6 -3.52 2.57 1.69
N ARG A 7 -3.58 2.42 3.02
CA ARG A 7 -3.95 3.49 3.94
C ARG A 7 -2.73 3.81 4.80
N LEU A 8 -2.12 4.95 4.53
CA LEU A 8 -0.86 5.36 5.15
C LEU A 8 -1.09 6.52 6.12
N ARG A 9 -0.35 6.51 7.23
CA ARG A 9 -0.32 7.57 8.22
C ARG A 9 1.13 7.89 8.56
N GLN A 10 1.45 9.18 8.50
CA GLN A 10 2.74 9.71 8.93
C GLN A 10 2.56 10.50 10.24
N LYS A 11 3.44 10.27 11.20
CA LYS A 11 3.57 11.10 12.42
C LYS A 11 5.04 11.41 12.64
N GLY A 12 5.44 12.66 12.41
CA GLY A 12 6.86 13.02 12.35
C GLY A 12 7.54 12.26 11.21
N SER A 13 8.66 11.59 11.51
CA SER A 13 9.33 10.70 10.55
C SER A 13 8.71 9.30 10.49
N SER A 14 7.85 8.90 11.43
CA SER A 14 7.29 7.53 11.42
C SER A 14 6.21 7.38 10.35
N LEU A 15 6.33 6.33 9.53
CA LEU A 15 5.34 5.88 8.56
C LEU A 15 4.70 4.58 9.04
N THR A 16 3.37 4.53 9.05
CA THR A 16 2.61 3.33 9.39
C THR A 16 1.43 3.17 8.43
N GLY A 17 0.87 1.98 8.33
CA GLY A 17 -0.31 1.79 7.51
C GLY A 17 -0.78 0.36 7.37
N THR A 18 -1.78 0.21 6.51
CA THR A 18 -2.31 -1.09 6.09
C THR A 18 -2.35 -1.18 4.58
N ILE A 19 -2.13 -2.38 4.04
CA ILE A 19 -2.30 -2.70 2.62
C ILE A 19 -3.31 -3.84 2.52
N SER A 20 -4.28 -3.69 1.62
CA SER A 20 -5.22 -4.72 1.19
C SER A 20 -4.99 -5.01 -0.30
N GLU A 21 -4.76 -6.25 -0.68
CA GLU A 21 -4.51 -6.68 -2.06
C GLU A 21 -5.16 -8.06 -2.34
N PRO A 22 -5.40 -8.44 -3.60
CA PRO A 22 -5.86 -9.80 -3.90
C PRO A 22 -4.91 -10.85 -3.32
N ASP A 23 -5.48 -11.85 -2.65
CA ASP A 23 -4.70 -13.00 -2.18
C ASP A 23 -4.25 -13.84 -3.38
N LEU A 24 -2.95 -14.13 -3.45
CA LEU A 24 -2.33 -14.87 -4.56
C LEU A 24 -2.30 -16.39 -4.30
N TYR A 25 -2.45 -16.82 -3.05
CA TYR A 25 -2.36 -18.22 -2.62
C TYR A 25 -3.70 -18.78 -2.15
N ALA A 26 -4.68 -17.92 -1.90
CA ALA A 26 -6.05 -18.27 -1.54
C ALA A 26 -7.06 -17.38 -2.26
N SER A 27 -8.35 -17.66 -2.09
CA SER A 27 -9.41 -16.75 -2.53
C SER A 27 -9.57 -15.61 -1.52
N GLY A 28 -9.64 -14.36 -2.00
CA GLY A 28 -10.04 -13.20 -1.20
C GLY A 28 -8.99 -12.09 -1.17
N THR A 29 -8.82 -11.50 0.01
CA THR A 29 -7.95 -10.33 0.24
C THR A 29 -6.87 -10.66 1.24
N ALA A 30 -5.62 -10.43 0.86
CA ALA A 30 -4.49 -10.46 1.77
C ALA A 30 -4.34 -9.09 2.46
N GLU A 31 -4.28 -9.11 3.79
CA GLU A 31 -4.14 -7.93 4.64
C GLU A 31 -2.74 -7.85 5.22
N ALA A 32 -2.10 -6.70 5.08
CA ALA A 32 -0.77 -6.43 5.58
C ALA A 32 -0.70 -5.12 6.37
N THR A 33 0.29 -5.03 7.25
CA THR A 33 0.71 -3.79 7.88
C THR A 33 2.01 -3.30 7.30
N ILE A 34 2.19 -1.99 7.27
CA ILE A 34 3.49 -1.38 7.02
C ILE A 34 3.98 -0.60 8.23
N SER A 35 5.30 -0.59 8.42
CA SER A 35 5.98 0.25 9.40
C SER A 35 7.33 0.69 8.84
N GLY A 36 7.68 1.94 9.04
CA GLY A 36 8.92 2.50 8.52
C GLY A 36 9.07 3.98 8.81
N ILE A 37 9.83 4.66 7.96
CA ILE A 37 10.16 6.07 8.09
C ILE A 37 10.02 6.85 6.78
N VAL A 38 9.80 8.15 6.94
CA VAL A 38 9.96 9.17 5.90
C VAL A 38 11.06 10.13 6.36
N SER A 39 12.04 10.39 5.48
CA SER A 39 13.12 11.35 5.70
C SER A 39 13.30 12.20 4.45
N GLY A 40 12.90 13.49 4.52
CA GLY A 40 12.79 14.34 3.34
C GLY A 40 11.80 13.74 2.34
N MET A 41 12.26 13.46 1.13
CA MET A 41 11.48 12.76 0.09
C MET A 41 11.69 11.24 0.10
N SER A 42 12.60 10.70 0.91
CA SER A 42 12.88 9.27 0.96
C SER A 42 11.90 8.53 1.86
N VAL A 43 11.48 7.33 1.46
CA VAL A 43 10.71 6.40 2.29
C VAL A 43 11.44 5.06 2.38
N ASP A 44 11.38 4.47 3.57
CA ASP A 44 11.90 3.13 3.87
C ASP A 44 10.90 2.45 4.79
N PHE A 45 10.30 1.34 4.36
CA PHE A 45 9.32 0.62 5.17
C PHE A 45 9.28 -0.87 4.85
N THR A 46 8.85 -1.65 5.83
CA THR A 46 8.64 -3.09 5.70
C THR A 46 7.14 -3.39 5.68
N LYS A 47 6.70 -4.25 4.74
CA LYS A 47 5.35 -4.84 4.66
C LYS A 47 5.36 -6.23 5.28
N ILE A 48 4.42 -6.49 6.19
CA ILE A 48 4.22 -7.80 6.82
C ILE A 48 2.74 -8.18 6.72
N TYR A 49 2.44 -9.36 6.16
CA TYR A 49 1.07 -9.87 6.12
C TYR A 49 0.60 -10.27 7.52
N ARG A 50 -0.63 -9.90 7.88
CA ARG A 50 -1.20 -10.16 9.20
C ARG A 50 -1.47 -11.63 9.48
N ARG A 51 -1.67 -12.43 8.42
CA ARG A 51 -1.82 -13.88 8.48
C ARG A 51 -0.68 -14.48 7.67
N ALA A 52 0.37 -14.92 8.36
CA ALA A 52 1.46 -15.67 7.75
C ALA A 52 0.93 -17.04 7.31
N ALA A 53 0.35 -17.11 6.12
CA ALA A 53 0.03 -18.33 5.41
C ALA A 53 1.20 -18.68 4.48
N ALA A 54 1.15 -19.88 3.89
CA ALA A 54 2.13 -20.33 2.91
C ALA A 54 2.32 -19.28 1.81
N GLY A 55 3.54 -18.76 1.64
CA GLY A 55 3.89 -17.72 0.68
C GLY A 55 3.86 -16.27 1.18
N TYR A 56 3.44 -16.03 2.43
CA TYR A 56 3.35 -14.70 3.08
C TYR A 56 4.15 -14.59 4.38
N GLU A 57 5.06 -15.52 4.64
CA GLU A 57 5.79 -15.64 5.91
C GLU A 57 6.90 -14.61 6.06
N ASN A 58 7.41 -14.11 4.94
CA ASN A 58 8.59 -13.27 4.91
C ASN A 58 8.20 -11.79 4.73
N PRO A 59 8.78 -10.88 5.53
CA PRO A 59 8.62 -9.45 5.32
C PRO A 59 9.13 -9.03 3.94
N VAL A 60 8.50 -8.01 3.37
CA VAL A 60 8.93 -7.39 2.11
C VAL A 60 9.42 -5.99 2.43
N ASP A 61 10.67 -5.70 2.09
CA ASP A 61 11.30 -4.40 2.32
C ASP A 61 11.08 -3.49 1.12
N TYR A 62 10.80 -2.22 1.37
CA TYR A 62 10.55 -1.20 0.35
C TYR A 62 11.42 0.02 0.61
N VAL A 63 12.10 0.48 -0.42
CA VAL A 63 12.85 1.75 -0.43
C VAL A 63 12.40 2.56 -1.63
N GLY A 64 12.06 3.82 -1.40
CA GLY A 64 11.53 4.67 -2.46
C GLY A 64 11.64 6.17 -2.20
N GLN A 65 11.03 6.93 -3.11
CA GLN A 65 10.97 8.38 -3.06
C GLN A 65 9.52 8.85 -3.28
N VAL A 66 9.11 9.83 -2.48
CA VAL A 66 7.93 10.67 -2.71
C VAL A 66 8.28 11.66 -3.82
N LEU A 67 7.51 11.69 -4.90
CA LEU A 67 7.70 12.66 -5.98
C LEU A 67 7.19 14.05 -5.58
N GLU A 68 7.62 15.09 -6.30
CA GLU A 68 7.37 16.50 -5.96
C GLU A 68 5.89 16.85 -5.75
N ASP A 69 4.98 16.15 -6.44
CA ASP A 69 3.53 16.34 -6.32
C ASP A 69 2.95 15.80 -5.00
N GLY A 70 3.73 15.05 -4.21
CA GLY A 70 3.28 14.37 -2.98
C GLY A 70 2.18 13.32 -3.22
N ALA A 71 1.85 13.05 -4.48
CA ALA A 71 0.80 12.16 -4.92
C ALA A 71 1.35 10.79 -5.31
N ARG A 72 2.65 10.70 -5.61
CA ARG A 72 3.29 9.44 -6.03
C ARG A 72 4.47 9.06 -5.15
N ILE A 73 4.58 7.76 -4.91
CA ILE A 73 5.76 7.12 -4.33
C ILE A 73 6.25 6.08 -5.32
N THR A 74 7.53 6.12 -5.66
CA THR A 74 8.15 5.13 -6.56
C THR A 74 9.40 4.56 -5.92
N GLY A 75 9.75 3.32 -6.24
CA GLY A 75 10.95 2.70 -5.68
C GLY A 75 11.08 1.23 -6.01
N VAL A 76 11.81 0.54 -5.15
CA VAL A 76 12.07 -0.90 -5.26
C VAL A 76 11.58 -1.63 -4.03
N TRP A 77 11.24 -2.90 -4.23
CA TRP A 77 10.99 -3.84 -3.15
C TRP A 77 11.97 -5.01 -3.23
N SER A 78 12.24 -5.62 -2.09
CA SER A 78 13.02 -6.85 -1.98
C SER A 78 12.36 -7.85 -1.03
N LEU A 79 12.42 -9.12 -1.40
CA LEU A 79 11.91 -10.26 -0.65
C LEU A 79 12.82 -11.44 -0.89
N LEU A 80 13.61 -11.85 0.12
CA LEU A 80 14.59 -12.92 0.00
C LEU A 80 15.53 -12.69 -1.21
N HIS A 81 15.46 -13.54 -2.24
CA HIS A 81 16.24 -13.45 -3.47
C HIS A 81 15.49 -12.76 -4.63
N MET A 82 14.27 -12.26 -4.37
CA MET A 82 13.42 -11.57 -5.32
C MET A 82 13.46 -10.06 -5.09
N ASN A 83 13.29 -9.29 -6.16
CA ASN A 83 13.15 -7.85 -6.11
C ASN A 83 12.31 -7.36 -7.31
N GLY A 84 11.89 -6.12 -7.24
CA GLY A 84 11.19 -5.45 -8.32
C GLY A 84 10.95 -3.98 -8.02
N THR A 85 10.20 -3.32 -8.90
CA THR A 85 9.80 -1.93 -8.72
C THR A 85 8.38 -1.83 -8.18
N PHE A 86 8.03 -0.69 -7.60
CA PHE A 86 6.67 -0.34 -7.22
C PHE A 86 6.34 1.12 -7.51
N GLU A 87 5.05 1.37 -7.67
CA GLU A 87 4.46 2.71 -7.70
C GLU A 87 3.23 2.72 -6.79
N MET A 88 3.11 3.75 -5.94
CA MET A 88 1.89 4.07 -5.21
C MET A 88 1.37 5.42 -5.71
N VAL A 89 0.11 5.46 -6.10
CA VAL A 89 -0.58 6.69 -6.49
C VAL A 89 -1.65 7.00 -5.46
N ARG A 90 -1.61 8.19 -4.87
CA ARG A 90 -2.64 8.67 -3.95
C ARG A 90 -3.96 8.79 -4.72
N ARG A 91 -4.99 8.08 -4.25
CA ARG A 91 -6.35 8.28 -4.74
C ARG A 91 -6.78 9.72 -4.42
N LEU A 92 -7.02 10.52 -5.44
CA LEU A 92 -7.63 11.85 -5.28
C LEU A 92 -9.12 11.69 -4.99
N ALA A 93 -9.67 12.52 -4.12
CA ALA A 93 -11.02 12.43 -3.57
C ALA A 93 -12.19 12.35 -4.57
N LYS A 94 -11.95 12.52 -5.88
CA LYS A 94 -12.98 12.35 -6.92
C LYS A 94 -13.54 10.93 -7.00
N GLU A 95 -12.79 9.89 -6.62
CA GLU A 95 -13.30 8.50 -6.64
C GLU A 95 -14.18 8.14 -5.43
N GLU A 96 -13.96 8.74 -4.25
CA GLU A 96 -14.79 8.53 -3.06
C GLU A 96 -16.16 9.21 -3.21
N ALA A 97 -16.19 10.43 -3.78
CA ALA A 97 -17.43 11.14 -4.07
C ALA A 97 -18.30 10.39 -5.11
N ALA A 98 -17.69 9.78 -6.13
CA ALA A 98 -18.42 9.04 -7.15
C ALA A 98 -19.07 7.75 -6.61
N LYS A 99 -18.48 7.08 -5.61
CA LYS A 99 -19.11 5.91 -4.96
C LYS A 99 -20.22 6.27 -3.98
N ALA A 100 -20.13 7.42 -3.31
CA ALA A 100 -21.17 7.89 -2.40
C ALA A 100 -22.48 8.22 -3.16
N VAL A 101 -22.38 8.85 -4.34
CA VAL A 101 -23.55 9.23 -5.15
C VAL A 101 -24.28 8.01 -5.73
N VAL A 102 -23.56 6.94 -6.10
CA VAL A 102 -24.18 5.73 -6.68
C VAL A 102 -24.86 4.84 -5.62
N ALA A 103 -24.44 4.91 -4.35
CA ALA A 103 -25.06 4.16 -3.26
C ALA A 103 -26.35 4.81 -2.72
N GLU A 104 -26.60 6.09 -3.06
CA GLU A 104 -27.79 6.84 -2.64
C GLU A 104 -28.93 6.78 -3.67
N GLU A 105 -28.68 6.29 -4.89
CA GLU A 105 -29.69 6.18 -5.95
C GLU A 105 -30.21 4.72 -6.09
N VAL A 106 -30.76 4.17 -5.01
CA VAL A 106 -31.70 3.02 -5.05
C VAL A 106 -32.78 3.25 -3.99
N ASP A 107 -33.69 4.20 -4.24
CA ASP A 107 -35.05 4.24 -3.67
C ASP A 107 -35.87 5.32 -4.39
N VAL A 108 -36.51 4.98 -5.53
CA VAL A 108 -37.78 5.55 -6.03
C VAL A 108 -38.49 4.47 -6.86
#